data_AF-A0A9N9I6B8-F1
#
_entry.id   AF-A0A9N9I6B8-F1
#
_cell.length_a   1.000
_cell.length_b   1.000
_cell.length_c   1.000
_cell.angle_alpha   90.00
_cell.angle_beta   90.00
_cell.angle_gamma   90.00
#
_symmetry.space_group_name_H-M   'P 1'
#
loop_
_entity.id
_entity.type
_entity.pdbx_description
1 polymer ?
#
loop_
_entity_poly.entity_id
_entity_poly.type
_entity_poly.pdbx_seq_one_letter_code
_entity_poly.pdbx_strand_id
1 'polypeptide(L)' 'LKAFVQENSENRQLCAKKLATVWTACTKKTISAFTIRHTSKKVGLSARIPHHKPAMTEAYCQTRLK' A
#
# COMPACT_ATOMS: atom_id res chain seq x y z
N LEU A 1 -6.36 14.86 -1.38
CA LEU A 1 -5.53 13.63 -1.34
C LEU A 1 -5.14 13.22 0.09
N LYS A 2 -4.58 14.12 0.90
CA LYS A 2 -4.20 13.83 2.29
C LYS A 2 -5.39 13.29 3.11
N ALA A 3 -6.55 13.96 3.03
CA ALA A 3 -7.80 13.50 3.66
C ALA A 3 -8.25 12.13 3.15
N PHE A 4 -8.26 11.90 1.83
CA PHE A 4 -8.62 10.61 1.24
C PHE A 4 -7.70 9.47 1.68
N VAL A 5 -6.39 9.72 1.78
CA VAL A 5 -5.41 8.74 2.27
C VAL A 5 -5.58 8.50 3.77
N GLN A 6 -5.91 9.52 4.55
CA GLN A 6 -6.15 9.42 5.99
C GLN A 6 -7.43 8.64 6.30
N GLU A 7 -8.52 8.93 5.60
CA GLU A 7 -9.80 8.22 5.72
C GLU A 7 -9.68 6.74 5.30
N ASN A 8 -8.74 6.44 4.40
CA ASN A 8 -8.45 5.08 3.94
C ASN A 8 -7.17 4.50 4.53
N SER A 9 -6.59 5.09 5.58
CA SER A 9 -5.31 4.61 6.14
C SER A 9 -5.46 3.26 6.86
N GLU A 10 -6.66 2.95 7.33
CA GLU A 10 -7.01 1.64 7.90
C GLU A 10 -7.13 0.55 6.84
N ASN A 11 -7.46 0.94 5.59
CA ASN A 11 -7.42 0.04 4.46
C ASN A 11 -5.96 -0.29 4.14
N ARG A 12 -5.51 -1.45 4.67
CA ARG A 12 -4.19 -2.10 4.50
C ARG A 12 -3.63 -2.14 3.07
N GLN A 13 -4.47 -1.85 2.06
CA GLN A 13 -4.13 -1.79 0.65
C GLN A 13 -4.66 -0.50 0.03
N LEU A 14 -4.10 0.66 0.39
CA LEU A 14 -4.11 1.81 -0.53
C LEU A 14 -3.21 1.47 -1.72
N CYS A 15 -3.73 0.60 -2.59
CA CYS A 15 -3.07 0.20 -3.82
C CYS A 15 -2.88 1.44 -4.69
N ALA A 16 -1.68 1.62 -5.22
CA ALA A 16 -1.35 2.73 -6.11
C ALA A 16 -2.34 2.86 -7.29
N LYS A 17 -3.01 1.77 -7.70
CA LYS A 17 -4.10 1.79 -8.68
C LYS A 17 -5.32 2.61 -8.23
N LYS A 18 -5.81 2.42 -7.00
CA LYS A 18 -6.98 3.18 -6.48
C LYS A 18 -6.65 4.68 -6.40
N LEU A 19 -5.45 5.00 -5.92
CA LEU A 19 -4.96 6.38 -5.89
C LEU A 19 -4.83 6.97 -7.29
N ALA A 20 -4.41 6.18 -8.28
CA ALA A 20 -4.35 6.61 -9.68
C ALA A 20 -5.74 6.91 -10.24
N THR A 21 -6.73 6.06 -9.94
CA THR A 21 -8.12 6.27 -10.36
C THR A 21 -8.68 7.56 -9.77
N VAL A 22 -8.54 7.77 -8.46
CA VAL A 22 -9.02 8.99 -7.79
C VAL A 22 -8.28 10.23 -8.28
N TRP A 23 -6.96 10.15 -8.47
CA TRP A 23 -6.18 11.23 -9.06
C TRP A 23 -6.71 11.61 -10.44
N THR A 24 -6.92 10.60 -11.29
CA THR A 24 -7.43 10.81 -12.66
C THR A 24 -8.82 11.42 -12.64
N ALA A 25 -9.70 10.97 -11.75
CA ALA A 25 -11.03 11.55 -11.59
C ALA A 25 -10.99 13.02 -11.13
N CYS A 26 -10.12 13.36 -10.18
CA CYS A 26 -10.02 14.73 -9.64
C CYS A 26 -9.31 15.72 -10.58
N THR A 27 -8.27 15.27 -11.28
CA THR A 27 -7.39 16.17 -12.07
C THR A 27 -7.55 16.01 -13.57
N LYS A 28 -8.35 15.03 -14.03
CA LYS A 28 -8.49 14.63 -15.44
C LYS A 28 -7.16 14.25 -16.11
N LYS A 29 -6.11 14.00 -15.32
CA LYS A 29 -4.77 13.64 -15.80
C LYS A 29 -4.42 12.24 -15.32
N THR A 30 -3.82 11.46 -16.20
CA THR A 30 -3.28 10.16 -15.82
C THR A 30 -2.00 10.34 -15.02
N ILE A 31 -1.81 9.48 -14.03
CA ILE A 31 -0.58 9.42 -13.24
C ILE A 31 -0.15 7.97 -13.12
N SER A 32 1.16 7.73 -13.22
CA SER A 32 1.67 6.38 -13.10
C SER A 32 1.57 5.89 -11.65
N ALA A 33 1.29 4.60 -11.49
CA ALA A 33 1.34 3.94 -10.18
C ALA A 33 2.75 3.96 -9.56
N PHE A 34 3.79 4.15 -10.36
CA PHE A 34 5.17 4.32 -9.89
C PHE A 34 5.36 5.69 -9.24
N THR A 35 4.92 6.76 -9.92
CA THR A 35 4.97 8.13 -9.41
C THR A 35 4.22 8.24 -8.08
N ILE A 36 3.01 7.68 -7.99
CA ILE A 36 2.24 7.66 -6.75
C ILE A 36 3.02 7.00 -5.61
N ARG A 37 3.64 5.84 -5.85
CA ARG A 37 4.43 5.15 -4.81
C ARG A 37 5.60 5.99 -4.32
N HIS A 38 6.33 6.63 -5.24
CA HIS A 38 7.44 7.51 -4.91
C HIS A 38 6.99 8.73 -4.12
N THR A 39 5.92 9.40 -4.55
CA THR A 39 5.37 10.56 -3.84
C THR A 39 4.85 10.18 -2.47
N SER A 40 4.14 9.05 -2.35
CA SER A 40 3.64 8.55 -1.06
C SER A 40 4.79 8.25 -0.10
N LYS A 41 5.85 7.58 -0.57
CA LYS A 41 7.06 7.35 0.24
C LYS A 41 7.73 8.65 0.68
N LYS A 42 7.84 9.63 -0.23
CA LYS A 42 8.43 10.95 0.05
C LYS A 42 7.66 11.72 1.12
N VAL A 43 6.33 11.61 1.14
CA VAL A 43 5.49 12.29 2.13
C VAL A 43 5.21 11.46 3.40
N GLY A 44 5.93 10.35 3.60
CA GLY A 44 5.78 9.51 4.79
C GLY A 44 4.49 8.70 4.84
N LEU A 45 3.73 8.67 3.74
CA LEU A 45 2.57 7.80 3.59
C LEU A 45 3.09 6.40 3.23
N SER A 46 3.32 5.57 4.25
CA SER A 46 3.62 4.16 4.03
C SER A 46 2.39 3.50 3.41
N ALA A 47 2.37 3.35 2.09
CA ALA A 47 1.28 2.69 1.36
C ALA A 47 1.08 1.21 1.75
N ARG A 48 1.95 0.67 2.61
CA ARG A 48 1.93 -0.71 3.06
C ARG A 48 2.29 -0.77 4.53
N ILE A 49 1.30 -1.13 5.35
CA ILE A 49 1.56 -1.64 6.70
C ILE A 49 2.46 -2.88 6.53
N PRO A 50 3.52 -3.03 7.33
CA PRO A 50 4.33 -4.24 7.30
C PRO A 50 3.42 -5.46 7.36
N HIS A 51 3.60 -6.42 6.44
CA HIS A 51 2.88 -7.68 6.55
C HIS A 51 3.23 -8.28 7.91
N HIS A 52 2.21 -8.47 8.76
CA HIS A 52 2.37 -9.26 9.97
C HIS A 52 2.82 -10.65 9.54
N LYS A 53 4.12 -10.93 9.66
CA LYS A 53 4.61 -12.29 9.52
C LYS A 53 4.04 -13.05 10.72
N PRO A 54 3.30 -14.15 10.52
CA PRO A 54 2.97 -15.00 11.66
C PRO A 54 4.28 -15.37 12.35
N ALA A 55 4.26 -15.44 13.69
CA ALA A 55 5.39 -15.98 14.43
C ALA A 55 5.74 -17.34 13.80
N MET A 56 7.00 -17.53 13.37
CA MET A 56 7.41 -18.80 12.80
C MET A 56 7.24 -19.86 13.90
N THR A 57 6.21 -20.68 13.76
CA THR A 57 6.00 -21.83 14.62
C THR A 57 6.93 -22.94 14.16
N GLU A 58 7.43 -23.73 15.11
CA GLU A 58 8.34 -24.85 14.85
C GLU A 58 7.74 -25.83 13.82
N ALA A 59 6.41 -26.01 13.84
CA ALA A 59 5.66 -26.78 12.85
C ALA A 59 5.80 -26.25 11.41
N TYR A 60 5.84 -24.92 11.20
CA TYR A 60 6.06 -24.31 9.88
C TYR A 60 7.50 -24.51 9.40
N CYS A 61 8.47 -24.51 10.31
CA CYS A 61 9.87 -24.81 9.97
C CYS A 61 10.03 -26.27 9.52
N GLN A 62 9.39 -27.21 10.22
CA GLN A 62 9.47 -28.64 9.92
C GLN A 62 8.81 -29.02 8.57
N THR A 63 7.70 -28.36 8.18
CA THR A 63 7.04 -28.63 6.89
C THR A 63 7.82 -28.09 5.69
N ARG A 64 8.71 -27.12 5.89
CA ARG A 64 9.51 -26.50 4.82
C ARG A 64 10.86 -27.19 4.59
N LEU A 65 11.25 -28.10 5.48
CA LEU A 65 12.50 -28.87 5.45
C LEU A 65 12.33 -30.29 4.90
N LYS A 66 11.12 -30.68 4.49
CA LYS A 66 10.84 -31.90 3.70
C LYS A 66 10.81 -31.56 2.22
#